data_AF-A0A365XTT8-F1
#
_entry.id   AF-A0A365XTT8-F1
#
_cell.length_a   1.000
_cell.length_b   1.000
_cell.length_c   1.000
_cell.angle_alpha   90.00
_cell.angle_beta   90.00
_cell.angle_gamma   90.00
#
_symmetry.space_group_name_H-M   'P 1'
#
loop_
_entity.id
_entity.type
_entity.pdbx_description
1 polymer ?
#
loop_
_entity_poly.entity_id
_entity_poly.type
_entity_poly.pdbx_seq_one_letter_code
_entity_poly.pdbx_strand_id
1 'polypeptide(L)'
;MNQTKRNPNIGTETFWTMKVSQDLSILFHLRYDNLNPEGKATICVRITVTGFPRCRFSLGYKVDPSKFNKDAGAIIGKSAEAVEINNHIQHVKSELIRHYNLLKAIDPTVTPTMIKNSYNGINREKRTLLEVVDFHNEKFQEKVDKDKRKGSTLKKWDFTKDKISAFLTSVFKMKDIPLGHIEYAFGEDFFDYLTLTEGLQDNSAMKYIKNTKQLLKLAVQHKWLNANPIENYVCSYINLERDILNADELSLMYNKEFTIRRLQETKGVCTDSTL
;
A
#
# COMPACT_ATOMS: atom_id res chain seq x y z
N MET A 1 63.91 0.24 11.83
CA MET A 1 63.36 -0.50 12.99
C MET A 1 62.25 0.36 13.57
N ASN A 2 61.01 0.21 13.10
CA ASN A 2 59.83 0.78 13.75
C ASN A 2 58.62 -0.05 13.29
N GLN A 3 58.23 -0.97 14.17
CA GLN A 3 57.12 -1.89 13.97
C GLN A 3 55.81 -1.19 14.27
N THR A 4 54.90 -1.32 13.31
CA THR A 4 53.46 -1.14 13.37
C THR A 4 52.85 -1.97 14.51
N LYS A 5 52.24 -1.31 15.51
CA LYS A 5 51.25 -1.95 16.40
C LYS A 5 49.86 -1.47 16.01
N ARG A 6 49.10 -2.37 15.39
CA ARG A 6 47.64 -2.26 15.22
C ARG A 6 46.98 -2.30 16.60
N ASN A 7 46.06 -1.39 16.84
CA ASN A 7 45.14 -1.43 17.97
C ASN A 7 43.83 -2.09 17.50
N PRO A 8 43.45 -3.30 17.96
CA PRO A 8 42.18 -3.89 17.64
C PRO A 8 41.29 -3.83 18.89
N ASN A 9 40.45 -2.80 18.99
CA ASN A 9 39.26 -2.82 19.82
C ASN A 9 38.34 -1.67 19.43
N ILE A 10 37.69 -1.82 18.27
CA ILE A 10 36.43 -1.13 18.01
C ILE A 10 35.38 -2.15 18.39
N GLY A 11 34.91 -2.06 19.64
CA GLY A 11 33.78 -2.84 20.12
C GLY A 11 32.60 -2.57 19.20
N THR A 12 32.10 -3.61 18.56
CA THR A 12 30.80 -3.59 17.89
C THR A 12 29.75 -3.45 18.97
N GLU A 13 29.25 -2.22 19.17
CA GLU A 13 28.04 -1.99 19.94
C GLU A 13 26.89 -2.70 19.22
N THR A 14 26.64 -3.94 19.63
CA THR A 14 25.40 -4.64 19.31
C THR A 14 24.28 -3.84 19.94
N PHE A 15 23.57 -3.06 19.13
CA PHE A 15 22.28 -2.50 19.49
C PHE A 15 21.34 -3.67 19.79
N TRP A 16 21.25 -4.05 21.07
CA TRP A 16 20.23 -4.94 21.57
C TRP A 16 18.88 -4.28 21.28
N THR A 17 18.24 -4.66 20.18
CA THR A 17 16.82 -4.40 19.99
C THR A 17 16.11 -5.25 21.03
N MET A 18 15.83 -4.65 22.20
CA MET A 18 14.95 -5.26 23.18
C MET A 18 13.66 -5.66 22.47
N LYS A 19 13.43 -6.96 22.32
CA LYS A 19 12.09 -7.50 22.06
C LYS A 19 11.26 -7.17 23.28
N VAL A 20 10.66 -5.97 23.30
CA VAL A 20 9.63 -5.64 24.28
C VAL A 20 8.51 -6.65 24.05
N SER A 21 8.22 -7.48 25.05
CA SER A 21 7.03 -8.33 25.02
C SER A 21 5.82 -7.41 24.87
N GLN A 22 5.15 -7.49 23.72
CA GLN A 22 3.91 -6.75 23.50
C GLN A 22 2.79 -7.47 24.25
N ASP A 23 2.64 -7.17 25.54
CA ASP A 23 1.59 -7.79 26.34
C ASP A 23 0.26 -7.08 26.09
N LEU A 24 -0.77 -7.87 25.75
CA LEU A 24 -2.13 -7.38 25.55
C LEU A 24 -2.89 -7.37 26.88
N SER A 25 -3.50 -6.24 27.22
CA SER A 25 -4.44 -6.11 28.33
C SER A 25 -5.77 -5.55 27.84
N ILE A 26 -6.86 -6.25 28.18
CA ILE A 26 -8.24 -5.87 27.87
C ILE A 26 -8.98 -5.65 29.18
N LEU A 27 -9.52 -4.46 29.37
CA LEU A 27 -10.28 -4.08 30.57
C LEU A 27 -11.67 -3.56 30.19
N PHE A 28 -12.70 -4.06 30.88
CA PHE A 28 -14.06 -3.55 30.80
C PHE A 28 -14.31 -2.58 31.94
N HIS A 29 -14.87 -1.42 31.65
CA HIS A 29 -15.13 -0.38 32.64
C HIS A 29 -16.34 0.46 32.26
N LEU A 30 -16.92 1.14 33.25
CA LEU A 30 -18.01 2.07 33.02
C LEU A 30 -17.49 3.45 32.62
N ARG A 31 -18.21 4.08 31.70
CA ARG A 31 -18.01 5.47 31.30
C ARG A 31 -19.11 6.34 31.89
N TYR A 32 -18.71 7.32 32.69
CA TYR A 32 -19.61 8.20 33.45
C TYR A 32 -19.85 9.57 32.78
N ASP A 33 -19.17 9.86 31.67
CA ASP A 33 -19.29 11.12 30.93
C ASP A 33 -20.61 11.25 30.13
N ASN A 34 -21.36 10.15 29.99
CA ASN A 34 -22.59 10.04 29.19
C ASN A 34 -23.63 9.21 29.94
N LEU A 35 -24.03 9.68 31.12
CA LEU A 35 -25.11 9.07 31.88
C LEU A 35 -26.45 9.36 31.19
N ASN A 36 -27.32 8.36 31.14
CA ASN A 36 -28.70 8.56 30.71
C ASN A 36 -29.49 9.35 31.78
N PRO A 37 -30.67 9.92 31.44
CA PRO A 37 -31.57 10.53 32.42
C PRO A 37 -31.92 9.61 33.61
N GLU A 38 -31.89 8.29 33.40
CA GLU A 38 -32.09 7.25 34.41
C GLU A 38 -30.84 6.92 35.25
N GLY A 39 -29.72 7.62 35.07
CA GLY A 39 -28.47 7.38 35.82
C GLY A 39 -27.65 6.16 35.40
N LYS A 40 -28.01 5.47 34.31
CA LYS A 40 -27.27 4.31 33.78
C LYS A 40 -25.98 4.74 33.06
N ALA A 41 -24.89 3.99 33.30
CA ALA A 41 -23.58 4.19 32.69
C ALA A 41 -23.31 3.20 31.56
N THR A 42 -22.49 3.59 30.58
CA THR A 42 -22.20 2.75 29.41
C THR A 42 -20.98 1.87 29.64
N ILE A 43 -21.05 0.59 29.30
CA ILE A 43 -19.91 -0.34 29.34
C ILE A 43 -18.95 -0.05 28.18
N CYS A 44 -17.69 0.14 28.51
CA CYS A 44 -16.62 0.44 27.56
C CYS A 44 -15.46 -0.54 27.70
N VAL A 45 -14.87 -0.89 26.56
CA VAL A 45 -13.65 -1.69 26.47
C VAL A 45 -12.44 -0.77 26.38
N ARG A 46 -11.38 -1.12 27.08
CA ARG A 46 -10.06 -0.51 27.00
C ARG A 46 -9.04 -1.56 26.56
N ILE A 47 -8.35 -1.27 25.47
CA ILE A 47 -7.27 -2.10 24.94
C ILE A 47 -5.94 -1.40 25.23
N THR A 48 -5.01 -2.14 25.80
CA THR A 48 -3.63 -1.71 26.07
C THR A 48 -2.67 -2.72 25.47
N VAL A 49 -1.66 -2.22 24.77
CA VAL A 49 -0.50 -3.00 24.33
C VAL A 49 0.73 -2.25 24.78
N THR A 50 1.69 -2.96 25.39
CA THR A 50 2.92 -2.38 25.93
C THR A 50 3.63 -1.52 24.89
N GLY A 51 3.95 -0.27 25.26
CA GLY A 51 4.65 0.68 24.38
C GLY A 51 3.76 1.54 23.47
N PHE A 52 2.43 1.37 23.48
CA PHE A 52 1.52 2.12 22.60
C PHE A 52 0.42 2.89 23.35
N PRO A 53 -0.11 3.98 22.76
CA PRO A 53 -1.28 4.68 23.29
C PRO A 53 -2.50 3.75 23.42
N ARG A 54 -3.19 3.86 24.56
CA ARG A 54 -4.39 3.07 24.89
C ARG A 54 -5.54 3.40 23.94
N CYS A 55 -6.34 2.41 23.57
CA CYS A 55 -7.56 2.62 22.77
C CYS A 55 -8.82 2.25 23.57
N ARG A 56 -9.94 2.93 23.29
CA ARG A 56 -11.23 2.69 23.94
C ARG A 56 -12.37 2.68 22.93
N PHE A 57 -13.41 1.90 23.22
CA PHE A 57 -14.70 1.96 22.51
C PHE A 57 -15.84 1.46 23.40
N SER A 58 -17.06 1.82 23.05
CA SER A 58 -18.29 1.46 23.77
C SER A 58 -18.85 0.13 23.27
N LEU A 59 -19.41 -0.68 24.16
CA LEU A 59 -20.21 -1.86 23.81
C LEU A 59 -21.69 -1.54 23.57
N GLY A 60 -22.12 -0.30 23.83
CA GLY A 60 -23.52 0.12 23.67
C GLY A 60 -24.44 -0.27 24.84
N TYR A 61 -24.07 -1.25 25.66
CA TYR A 61 -24.83 -1.63 26.86
C TYR A 61 -24.77 -0.55 27.95
N LYS A 62 -25.93 -0.22 28.50
CA LYS A 62 -26.11 0.73 29.60
C LYS A 62 -26.59 0.00 30.84
N VAL A 63 -25.88 0.17 31.95
CA VAL A 63 -26.10 -0.58 33.18
C VAL A 63 -26.09 0.34 34.39
N ASP A 64 -26.74 -0.11 35.45
CA ASP A 64 -26.67 0.53 36.75
C ASP A 64 -25.24 0.40 37.31
N PRO A 65 -24.55 1.51 37.66
CA PRO A 65 -23.21 1.46 38.24
C PRO A 65 -23.09 0.59 39.49
N SER A 66 -24.16 0.46 40.29
CA SER A 66 -24.17 -0.38 41.50
C SER A 66 -24.09 -1.88 41.19
N LYS A 67 -24.52 -2.28 39.99
CA LYS A 67 -24.54 -3.67 39.54
C LYS A 67 -23.29 -4.07 38.76
N PHE A 68 -22.30 -3.19 38.60
CA PHE A 68 -21.06 -3.50 37.88
C PHE A 68 -19.91 -3.77 38.86
N ASN A 69 -19.32 -4.96 38.78
CA ASN A 69 -18.10 -5.29 39.50
C ASN A 69 -16.89 -4.73 38.73
N LYS A 70 -16.22 -3.73 39.32
CA LYS A 70 -15.07 -3.05 38.72
C LYS A 70 -13.83 -3.94 38.58
N ASP A 71 -13.61 -4.83 39.55
CA ASP A 71 -12.43 -5.71 39.57
C ASP A 71 -12.59 -6.87 38.58
N ALA A 72 -13.80 -7.44 38.51
CA ALA A 72 -14.12 -8.49 37.56
C ALA A 72 -14.39 -7.97 36.13
N GLY A 73 -14.73 -6.68 35.99
CA GLY A 73 -15.16 -6.09 34.72
C GLY A 73 -16.47 -6.67 34.19
N ALA A 74 -17.39 -7.05 35.09
CA ALA A 74 -18.59 -7.83 34.78
C ALA A 74 -19.81 -7.35 35.57
N ILE A 75 -21.02 -7.70 35.14
CA ILE A 75 -22.27 -7.41 35.84
C ILE A 75 -22.49 -8.42 36.96
N ILE A 76 -22.86 -7.92 38.14
CA ILE A 76 -23.24 -8.67 39.32
C ILE A 76 -24.70 -9.12 39.18
N GLY A 77 -24.95 -10.40 39.42
CA GLY A 77 -26.30 -10.96 39.47
C GLY A 77 -26.51 -12.12 38.50
N LYS A 78 -27.70 -12.72 38.59
CA LYS A 78 -28.12 -13.87 37.78
C LYS A 78 -29.39 -13.57 36.96
N SER A 79 -29.75 -12.30 36.78
CA SER A 79 -30.87 -11.94 35.90
C SER A 79 -30.54 -12.32 34.46
N ALA A 80 -31.56 -12.55 33.63
CA ALA A 80 -31.38 -12.84 32.21
C ALA A 80 -30.53 -11.76 31.52
N GLU A 81 -30.79 -10.48 31.83
CA GLU A 81 -30.01 -9.34 31.35
C GLU A 81 -28.54 -9.39 31.79
N ALA A 82 -28.25 -9.72 33.06
CA ALA A 82 -26.89 -9.81 33.56
C ALA A 82 -26.11 -10.95 32.88
N VAL A 83 -26.76 -12.09 32.65
CA VAL A 83 -26.17 -13.24 31.97
C VAL A 83 -25.87 -12.90 30.50
N GLU A 84 -26.82 -12.26 29.80
CA GLU A 84 -26.64 -11.83 28.41
C GLU A 84 -25.45 -10.87 28.27
N ILE A 85 -25.40 -9.82 29.09
CA ILE A 85 -24.32 -8.82 29.05
C ILE A 85 -22.96 -9.48 29.36
N ASN A 86 -22.90 -10.36 30.36
CA ASN A 86 -21.66 -11.05 30.71
C ASN A 86 -21.20 -11.99 29.59
N ASN A 87 -22.11 -12.71 28.94
CA ASN A 87 -21.79 -13.54 27.78
C ASN A 87 -21.24 -12.70 26.62
N HIS A 88 -21.85 -11.54 26.36
CA HIS A 88 -21.36 -10.61 25.35
C HIS A 88 -19.96 -10.06 25.69
N ILE A 89 -19.71 -9.69 26.95
CA ILE A 89 -18.39 -9.26 27.43
C ILE A 89 -17.33 -10.34 27.18
N GLN A 90 -17.62 -11.61 27.50
CA GLN A 90 -16.71 -12.72 27.25
C GLN A 90 -16.47 -12.94 25.76
N HIS A 91 -17.53 -12.88 24.95
CA HIS A 91 -17.42 -13.00 23.50
C HIS A 91 -16.50 -11.91 22.92
N VAL A 92 -16.73 -10.64 23.25
CA VAL A 92 -15.88 -9.53 22.80
C VAL A 92 -14.43 -9.71 23.24
N LYS A 93 -14.20 -10.16 24.48
CA LYS A 93 -12.85 -10.44 24.98
C LYS A 93 -12.14 -11.50 24.12
N SER A 94 -12.84 -12.59 23.81
CA SER A 94 -12.29 -13.67 22.98
C SER A 94 -11.97 -13.21 21.55
N GLU A 95 -12.85 -12.44 20.93
CA GLU A 95 -12.64 -11.91 19.58
C GLU A 95 -11.46 -10.93 19.52
N LEU A 96 -11.34 -10.03 20.49
CA LEU A 96 -10.20 -9.10 20.55
C LEU A 96 -8.86 -9.83 20.69
N ILE A 97 -8.81 -10.93 21.47
CA ILE A 97 -7.62 -11.78 21.59
C ILE A 97 -7.34 -12.47 20.24
N ARG A 98 -8.36 -13.01 19.58
CA ARG A 98 -8.24 -13.62 18.24
C ARG A 98 -7.66 -12.63 17.23
N HIS A 99 -8.21 -11.42 17.15
CA HIS A 99 -7.73 -10.36 16.26
C HIS A 99 -6.28 -9.94 16.57
N TYR A 100 -5.91 -9.82 17.86
CA TYR A 100 -4.53 -9.56 18.25
C TYR A 100 -3.58 -10.66 17.77
N ASN A 101 -3.95 -11.94 17.95
CA ASN A 101 -3.11 -13.07 17.52
C ASN A 101 -2.92 -13.10 15.99
N LEU A 102 -3.98 -12.84 15.23
CA LEU A 102 -3.91 -12.74 13.77
C LEU A 102 -2.99 -11.60 13.33
N LEU A 103 -3.13 -10.42 13.94
CA LEU A 103 -2.27 -9.27 13.63
C LEU A 103 -0.81 -9.52 14.00
N LYS A 104 -0.55 -10.19 15.13
CA LYS A 104 0.79 -10.53 15.60
C LYS A 104 1.50 -11.54 14.69
N ALA A 105 0.75 -12.40 14.00
CA ALA A 105 1.30 -13.34 13.03
C ALA A 105 1.76 -12.65 11.73
N ILE A 106 1.14 -11.53 11.37
CA ILE A 106 1.37 -10.83 10.10
C ILE A 106 2.32 -9.63 10.27
N ASP A 107 2.19 -8.88 11.36
CA ASP A 107 2.92 -7.64 11.59
C ASP A 107 3.77 -7.74 12.87
N PRO A 108 5.08 -7.40 12.81
CA PRO A 108 5.93 -7.35 14.00
C PRO A 108 5.48 -6.30 15.03
N THR A 109 4.61 -5.36 14.66
CA THR A 109 4.10 -4.29 15.53
C THR A 109 2.57 -4.24 15.55
N VAL A 110 1.97 -4.56 16.71
CA VAL A 110 0.51 -4.49 16.90
C VAL A 110 0.14 -3.35 17.83
N THR A 111 -0.68 -2.41 17.35
CA THR A 111 -1.19 -1.30 18.17
C THR A 111 -2.63 -1.55 18.66
N PRO A 112 -3.08 -0.95 19.78
CA PRO A 112 -4.46 -1.06 20.25
C PRO A 112 -5.51 -0.63 19.22
N THR A 113 -5.19 0.39 18.42
CA THR A 113 -6.06 0.88 17.34
C THR A 113 -6.19 -0.13 16.21
N MET A 114 -5.12 -0.86 15.86
CA MET A 114 -5.19 -1.93 14.86
C MET A 114 -6.13 -3.05 15.29
N ILE A 115 -6.09 -3.45 16.57
CA ILE A 115 -6.98 -4.48 17.11
C ILE A 115 -8.43 -4.02 17.06
N LYS A 116 -8.72 -2.79 17.52
CA LYS A 116 -10.06 -2.19 17.45
C LYS A 116 -10.59 -2.15 16.01
N ASN A 117 -9.75 -1.70 15.07
CA ASN A 117 -10.13 -1.56 13.67
C ASN A 117 -10.42 -2.94 13.06
N SER A 118 -9.54 -3.92 13.31
CA SER A 118 -9.73 -5.29 12.85
C SER A 118 -11.03 -5.92 13.40
N TYR A 119 -11.32 -5.71 14.69
CA TYR A 119 -12.56 -6.16 15.34
C TYR A 119 -13.81 -5.50 14.74
N ASN A 120 -13.77 -4.20 14.48
CA ASN A 120 -14.88 -3.46 13.87
C ASN A 120 -15.03 -3.70 12.35
N GLY A 121 -14.22 -4.59 11.75
CA GLY A 121 -14.18 -4.79 10.31
C GLY A 121 -13.61 -3.60 9.52
N ILE A 122 -13.06 -2.60 10.22
CA ILE A 122 -12.33 -1.47 9.63
C ILE A 122 -10.95 -2.02 9.24
N ASN A 123 -10.86 -2.60 8.04
CA ASN A 123 -9.56 -2.97 7.50
C ASN A 123 -8.67 -1.73 7.42
N ARG A 124 -7.34 -1.90 7.63
CA ARG A 124 -6.33 -0.89 7.25
C ARG A 124 -6.77 -0.33 5.90
N GLU A 125 -6.91 0.99 5.80
CA GLU A 125 -7.31 1.70 4.57
C GLU A 125 -6.87 0.90 3.36
N LYS A 126 -7.81 0.14 2.77
CA LYS A 126 -7.50 -0.77 1.68
C LYS A 126 -7.29 0.13 0.49
N ARG A 127 -6.08 0.70 0.39
CA ARG A 127 -5.75 1.46 -0.78
C ARG A 127 -5.91 0.57 -1.99
N THR A 128 -6.37 1.17 -3.06
CA THR A 128 -6.55 0.50 -4.32
C THR A 128 -5.36 0.75 -5.23
N LEU A 129 -5.29 0.04 -6.35
CA LEU A 129 -4.21 0.23 -7.31
C LEU A 129 -4.24 1.64 -7.92
N LEU A 130 -5.41 2.15 -8.31
CA LEU A 130 -5.48 3.49 -8.90
C LEU A 130 -5.20 4.60 -7.88
N GLU A 131 -5.54 4.43 -6.60
CA GLU A 131 -5.13 5.36 -5.54
C GLU A 131 -3.60 5.45 -5.38
N VAL A 132 -2.88 4.33 -5.57
CA VAL A 132 -1.41 4.34 -5.58
C VAL A 132 -0.88 5.08 -6.81
N VAL A 133 -1.52 4.90 -7.96
CA VAL A 133 -1.16 5.61 -9.20
C VAL A 133 -1.38 7.11 -9.04
N ASP A 134 -2.50 7.52 -8.46
CA ASP A 134 -2.83 8.92 -8.23
C ASP A 134 -1.85 9.58 -7.27
N PHE A 135 -1.57 8.93 -6.14
CA PHE A 135 -0.54 9.38 -5.22
C PHE A 135 0.84 9.51 -5.87
N HIS A 136 1.21 8.56 -6.74
CA HIS A 136 2.46 8.63 -7.49
C HIS A 136 2.47 9.83 -8.45
N ASN A 137 1.40 10.03 -9.21
CA ASN A 137 1.30 11.06 -10.24
C ASN A 137 1.23 12.46 -9.63
N GLU A 138 0.50 12.64 -8.53
CA GLU A 138 0.46 13.91 -7.76
C GLU A 138 1.87 14.29 -7.30
N LYS A 139 2.59 13.37 -6.66
CA LYS A 139 3.99 13.60 -6.25
C LYS A 139 4.94 13.81 -7.43
N PHE A 140 4.63 13.24 -8.59
CA PHE A 140 5.43 13.44 -9.79
C PHE A 140 5.16 14.82 -10.39
N GLN A 141 3.90 15.28 -10.40
CA GLN A 141 3.49 16.62 -10.80
C GLN A 141 4.20 17.67 -9.94
N GLU A 142 4.21 17.54 -8.61
CA GLU A 142 4.96 18.45 -7.74
C GLU A 142 6.46 18.54 -8.07
N LYS A 143 7.06 17.44 -8.57
CA LYS A 143 8.45 17.44 -9.03
C LYS A 143 8.62 18.11 -10.39
N VAL A 144 7.62 18.02 -11.26
CA VAL A 144 7.59 18.73 -12.55
C VAL A 144 7.47 20.23 -12.30
N ASP A 145 6.59 20.65 -11.40
CA ASP A 145 6.38 22.07 -11.06
C ASP A 145 7.63 22.71 -10.46
N LYS A 146 8.51 21.90 -9.86
CA LYS A 146 9.81 22.32 -9.31
C LYS A 146 10.99 22.07 -10.26
N ASP A 147 10.72 21.81 -11.55
CA ASP A 147 11.70 21.50 -12.60
C ASP A 147 12.65 20.32 -12.30
N LYS A 148 12.31 19.46 -11.33
CA LYS A 148 13.09 18.25 -10.97
C LYS A 148 12.81 17.09 -11.92
N ARG A 149 11.71 17.14 -12.68
CA ARG A 149 11.29 16.12 -13.65
C ARG A 149 10.65 16.77 -14.87
N LYS A 150 10.66 16.05 -16.00
CA LYS A 150 10.03 16.52 -17.24
C LYS A 150 8.55 16.12 -17.29
N GLY A 151 7.68 17.03 -17.71
CA GLY A 151 6.25 16.76 -17.93
C GLY A 151 5.96 15.66 -18.96
N SER A 152 6.88 15.45 -19.92
CA SER A 152 6.79 14.32 -20.87
C SER A 152 6.85 12.95 -20.18
N THR A 153 7.45 12.86 -18.98
CA THR A 153 7.46 11.63 -18.19
C THR A 153 6.17 11.47 -17.41
N LEU A 154 5.58 12.56 -16.91
CA LEU A 154 4.27 12.52 -16.25
C LEU A 154 3.19 11.98 -17.19
N LYS A 155 3.15 12.48 -18.43
CA LYS A 155 2.21 11.96 -19.46
C LYS A 155 2.30 10.44 -19.65
N LYS A 156 3.49 9.85 -19.53
CA LYS A 156 3.67 8.38 -19.62
C LYS A 156 3.04 7.65 -18.44
N TRP A 157 3.06 8.26 -17.25
CA TRP A 157 2.38 7.73 -16.07
C TRP A 157 0.88 7.88 -16.16
N ASP A 158 0.37 8.98 -16.74
CA ASP A 158 -1.06 9.14 -17.02
C ASP A 158 -1.54 8.07 -18.01
N PHE A 159 -0.80 7.83 -19.10
CA PHE A 159 -1.12 6.72 -20.01
C PHE A 159 -1.06 5.35 -19.31
N THR A 160 -0.14 5.15 -18.36
CA THR A 160 -0.11 3.91 -17.57
C THR A 160 -1.36 3.77 -16.72
N LYS A 161 -1.82 4.86 -16.08
CA LYS A 161 -3.09 4.89 -15.32
C LYS A 161 -4.26 4.50 -16.21
N ASP A 162 -4.35 5.06 -17.41
CA ASP A 162 -5.44 4.78 -18.34
C ASP A 162 -5.46 3.31 -18.76
N LYS A 163 -4.29 2.72 -19.05
CA LYS A 163 -4.16 1.30 -19.40
C LYS A 163 -4.55 0.38 -18.26
N ILE A 164 -4.14 0.69 -17.02
CA ILE A 164 -4.56 -0.07 -15.84
C ILE A 164 -6.08 0.04 -15.66
N SER A 165 -6.64 1.24 -15.75
CA SER A 165 -8.09 1.47 -15.59
C SER A 165 -8.92 0.73 -16.64
N ALA A 166 -8.48 0.76 -17.91
CA ALA A 166 -9.13 0.03 -19.00
C ALA A 166 -9.10 -1.48 -18.77
N PHE A 167 -7.95 -2.03 -18.36
CA PHE A 167 -7.80 -3.43 -18.00
C PHE A 167 -8.72 -3.87 -16.84
N LEU A 168 -8.78 -3.08 -15.76
CA LEU A 168 -9.65 -3.38 -14.62
C LEU A 168 -11.13 -3.38 -15.03
N THR A 169 -11.52 -2.46 -15.90
CA THR A 169 -12.89 -2.36 -16.41
C THR A 169 -13.23 -3.52 -17.36
N SER A 170 -12.30 -3.93 -18.21
CA SER A 170 -12.53 -4.95 -19.24
C SER A 170 -12.51 -6.36 -18.66
N VAL A 171 -11.51 -6.70 -17.85
CA VAL A 171 -11.26 -8.06 -17.34
C VAL A 171 -11.95 -8.29 -16.00
N PHE A 172 -11.76 -7.38 -15.05
CA PHE A 172 -12.30 -7.55 -13.69
C PHE A 172 -13.71 -6.99 -13.51
N LYS A 173 -14.23 -6.22 -14.48
CA LYS A 173 -15.52 -5.51 -14.39
C LYS A 173 -15.61 -4.59 -13.16
N MET A 174 -14.49 -4.05 -12.74
CA MET A 174 -14.39 -3.14 -11.59
C MET A 174 -13.73 -1.84 -12.02
N LYS A 175 -14.10 -0.74 -11.35
CA LYS A 175 -13.45 0.57 -11.57
C LYS A 175 -12.04 0.59 -10.99
N ASP A 176 -11.81 -0.16 -9.92
CA ASP A 176 -10.53 -0.21 -9.22
C ASP A 176 -10.39 -1.54 -8.46
N ILE A 177 -9.18 -1.90 -8.06
CA ILE A 177 -8.87 -3.14 -7.35
C ILE A 177 -8.17 -2.85 -6.01
N PRO A 178 -8.62 -3.42 -4.88
CA PRO A 178 -7.89 -3.35 -3.63
C PRO A 178 -6.50 -3.98 -3.76
N LEU A 179 -5.46 -3.34 -3.21
CA LEU A 179 -4.09 -3.85 -3.30
C LEU A 179 -3.93 -5.29 -2.78
N GLY A 180 -4.73 -5.67 -1.78
CA GLY A 180 -4.71 -7.02 -1.20
C GLY A 180 -5.34 -8.12 -2.07
N HIS A 181 -6.01 -7.78 -3.18
CA HIS A 181 -6.55 -8.74 -4.15
C HIS A 181 -5.65 -8.90 -5.39
N ILE A 182 -4.51 -8.22 -5.43
CA ILE A 182 -3.55 -8.35 -6.53
C ILE A 182 -2.73 -9.61 -6.29
N GLU A 183 -2.84 -10.56 -7.20
CA GLU A 183 -2.09 -11.82 -7.18
C GLU A 183 -1.04 -11.86 -8.30
N TYR A 184 -0.20 -12.90 -8.33
CA TYR A 184 0.82 -13.07 -9.36
C TYR A 184 0.21 -13.09 -10.78
N ALA A 185 -0.95 -13.75 -10.94
CA ALA A 185 -1.69 -13.85 -12.20
C ALA A 185 -2.04 -12.48 -12.81
N PHE A 186 -2.19 -11.43 -11.98
CA PHE A 186 -2.44 -10.08 -12.45
C PHE A 186 -1.41 -9.60 -13.49
N GLY A 187 -0.14 -9.99 -13.34
CA GLY A 187 0.92 -9.60 -14.27
C GLY A 187 0.75 -10.22 -15.66
N GLU A 188 0.35 -11.49 -15.71
CA GLU A 188 0.10 -12.25 -16.93
C GLU A 188 -1.20 -11.79 -17.59
N ASP A 189 -2.30 -11.71 -16.82
CA ASP A 189 -3.59 -11.22 -17.31
C ASP A 189 -3.50 -9.81 -17.89
N PHE A 190 -2.72 -8.93 -17.25
CA PHE A 190 -2.53 -7.57 -17.74
C PHE A 190 -1.69 -7.53 -19.03
N PHE A 191 -0.68 -8.41 -19.14
CA PHE A 191 0.11 -8.52 -20.36
C PHE A 191 -0.75 -9.01 -21.53
N ASP A 192 -1.51 -10.08 -21.31
CA ASP A 192 -2.41 -10.67 -22.30
C ASP A 192 -3.51 -9.71 -22.73
N TYR A 193 -4.07 -8.92 -21.80
CA TYR A 193 -5.01 -7.88 -22.16
C TYR A 193 -4.39 -6.84 -23.11
N LEU A 194 -3.17 -6.36 -22.82
CA LEU A 194 -2.51 -5.35 -23.64
C LEU A 194 -2.16 -5.87 -25.04
N THR A 195 -1.72 -7.12 -25.16
CA THR A 195 -1.30 -7.70 -26.44
C THR A 195 -2.48 -8.27 -27.23
N LEU A 196 -3.34 -9.07 -26.60
CA LEU A 196 -4.44 -9.78 -27.28
C LEU A 196 -5.68 -8.90 -27.50
N THR A 197 -5.98 -8.00 -26.57
CA THR A 197 -7.21 -7.16 -26.65
C THR A 197 -6.93 -5.80 -27.26
N GLU A 198 -5.88 -5.12 -26.81
CA GLU A 198 -5.54 -3.78 -27.32
C GLU A 198 -4.56 -3.79 -28.50
N GLY A 199 -3.96 -4.95 -28.83
CA GLY A 199 -3.06 -5.09 -29.98
C GLY A 199 -1.71 -4.39 -29.81
N LEU A 200 -1.26 -4.17 -28.57
CA LEU A 200 0.07 -3.57 -28.33
C LEU A 200 1.17 -4.58 -28.64
N GLN A 201 2.29 -4.05 -29.15
CA GLN A 201 3.52 -4.83 -29.26
C GLN A 201 4.08 -5.20 -27.87
N ASP A 202 4.69 -6.38 -27.77
CA ASP A 202 5.25 -6.97 -26.53
C ASP A 202 6.11 -6.00 -25.73
N ASN A 203 7.05 -5.30 -26.39
CA ASN A 203 7.92 -4.34 -25.71
C ASN A 203 7.15 -3.18 -25.07
N SER A 204 6.06 -2.75 -25.70
CA SER A 204 5.20 -1.70 -25.17
C SER A 204 4.36 -2.22 -24.01
N ALA A 205 3.78 -3.42 -24.14
CA ALA A 205 3.05 -4.08 -23.07
C ALA A 205 3.94 -4.30 -21.83
N MET A 206 5.14 -4.86 -22.01
CA MET A 206 6.13 -5.10 -20.95
C MET A 206 6.53 -3.81 -20.21
N LYS A 207 6.54 -2.68 -20.91
CA LYS A 207 6.80 -1.37 -20.28
C LYS A 207 5.68 -0.97 -19.31
N TYR A 208 4.42 -1.21 -19.65
CA TYR A 208 3.31 -0.97 -18.74
C TYR A 208 3.36 -1.90 -17.53
N ILE A 209 3.70 -3.19 -17.73
CA ILE A 209 3.92 -4.12 -16.61
C ILE A 209 5.04 -3.61 -15.69
N LYS A 210 6.16 -3.16 -16.25
CA LYS A 210 7.28 -2.60 -15.48
C LYS A 210 6.89 -1.35 -14.68
N ASN A 211 6.06 -0.48 -15.25
CA ASN A 211 5.54 0.68 -14.55
C ASN A 211 4.61 0.26 -13.39
N THR A 212 3.73 -0.72 -13.61
CA THR A 212 2.86 -1.28 -12.55
C THR A 212 3.69 -1.92 -11.44
N LYS A 213 4.76 -2.66 -11.76
CA LYS A 213 5.70 -3.19 -10.75
C LYS A 213 6.31 -2.07 -9.91
N GLN A 214 6.68 -0.95 -10.53
CA GLN A 214 7.20 0.21 -9.81
C GLN A 214 6.16 0.83 -8.86
N LEU A 215 4.90 0.90 -9.28
CA LEU A 215 3.79 1.39 -8.45
C LEU A 215 3.52 0.46 -7.26
N LEU A 216 3.52 -0.85 -7.46
CA LEU A 216 3.36 -1.81 -6.36
C LEU A 216 4.55 -1.79 -5.40
N LYS A 217 5.77 -1.60 -5.91
CA LYS A 217 6.95 -1.38 -5.07
C LYS A 217 6.83 -0.11 -4.22
N LEU A 218 6.25 0.97 -4.77
CA LEU A 218 5.94 2.18 -4.00
C LEU A 218 4.93 1.88 -2.87
N ALA A 219 3.88 1.10 -3.16
CA ALA A 219 2.91 0.69 -2.15
C ALA A 219 3.55 -0.12 -1.01
N VAL A 220 4.51 -0.99 -1.33
CA VAL A 220 5.29 -1.73 -0.33
C VAL A 220 6.15 -0.79 0.53
N GLN A 221 6.85 0.16 -0.08
CA GLN A 221 7.65 1.16 0.64
C GLN A 221 6.81 2.01 1.62
N HIS A 222 5.57 2.29 1.26
CA HIS A 222 4.61 3.01 2.09
C HIS A 222 3.85 2.13 3.11
N LYS A 223 4.15 0.82 3.17
CA LYS A 223 3.47 -0.17 4.02
C LYS A 223 1.97 -0.29 3.76
N TRP A 224 1.52 0.02 2.54
CA TRP A 224 0.15 -0.22 2.08
C TRP A 224 -0.03 -1.66 1.58
N LEU A 225 1.08 -2.28 1.18
CA LEU A 225 1.16 -3.65 0.72
C LEU A 225 2.35 -4.33 1.42
N ASN A 226 2.19 -5.59 1.84
CA ASN A 226 3.24 -6.30 2.58
C ASN A 226 4.42 -6.71 1.67
N ALA A 227 4.10 -7.21 0.48
CA ALA A 227 5.07 -7.64 -0.52
C ALA A 227 4.48 -7.42 -1.92
N ASN A 228 5.33 -7.20 -2.93
CA ASN A 228 4.88 -6.99 -4.31
C ASN A 228 4.49 -8.33 -4.95
N PRO A 229 3.21 -8.56 -5.31
CA PRO A 229 2.72 -9.84 -5.83
C PRO A 229 3.34 -10.24 -7.17
N ILE A 230 3.74 -9.25 -7.98
CA ILE A 230 4.32 -9.45 -9.32
C ILE A 230 5.81 -9.10 -9.38
N GLU A 231 6.52 -9.09 -8.24
CA GLU A 231 7.96 -8.77 -8.20
C GLU A 231 8.77 -9.69 -9.12
N ASN A 232 8.43 -10.98 -9.12
CA ASN A 232 9.13 -12.02 -9.88
C ASN A 232 8.64 -12.15 -11.33
N TYR A 233 7.61 -11.40 -11.75
CA TYR A 233 7.14 -11.44 -13.13
C TYR A 233 8.24 -10.93 -14.08
N VAL A 234 8.63 -11.74 -15.06
CA VAL A 234 9.76 -11.46 -15.94
C VAL A 234 9.31 -10.54 -17.08
N CYS A 235 9.81 -9.30 -17.08
CA CYS A 235 9.59 -8.37 -18.18
C CYS A 235 10.75 -8.46 -19.17
N SER A 236 10.61 -9.29 -20.21
CA SER A 236 11.59 -9.39 -21.30
C SER A 236 11.55 -8.15 -22.21
N TYR A 237 12.67 -7.86 -22.87
CA TYR A 237 12.76 -6.87 -23.92
C TYR A 237 13.31 -7.55 -25.17
N ILE A 238 12.54 -7.52 -26.25
CA ILE A 238 12.96 -8.05 -27.54
C ILE A 238 13.63 -6.91 -28.29
N ASN A 239 14.92 -7.03 -28.57
CA ASN A 239 15.62 -6.03 -29.37
C ASN A 239 15.14 -6.14 -30.81
N LEU A 240 14.35 -5.16 -31.27
CA LEU A 240 13.97 -5.07 -32.67
C LEU A 240 15.19 -4.56 -33.43
N GLU A 241 15.63 -5.30 -34.45
CA GLU A 241 16.60 -4.79 -35.41
C GLU A 241 16.04 -3.49 -35.99
N ARG A 242 16.80 -2.41 -35.80
CA ARG A 242 16.46 -1.12 -36.37
C ARG A 242 17.31 -0.97 -37.61
N ASP A 243 16.66 -0.80 -38.75
CA ASP A 243 17.36 -0.40 -39.96
C ASP A 243 18.05 0.93 -39.69
N ILE A 244 19.37 0.90 -39.71
CA ILE A 244 20.20 2.09 -39.65
C ILE A 244 20.46 2.53 -41.08
N LEU A 245 20.39 3.84 -41.31
CA LEU A 245 20.73 4.41 -42.60
C LEU A 245 22.23 4.21 -42.85
N ASN A 246 22.57 3.72 -44.03
CA ASN A 246 23.97 3.68 -44.47
C ASN A 246 24.44 5.08 -44.93
N ALA A 247 25.75 5.24 -45.17
CA ALA A 247 26.32 6.54 -45.53
C ALA A 247 25.75 7.13 -46.83
N ASP A 248 25.38 6.27 -47.78
CA ASP A 248 24.80 6.68 -49.07
C ASP A 248 23.35 7.13 -48.89
N GLU A 249 22.56 6.41 -48.09
CA GLU A 249 21.19 6.76 -47.72
C GLU A 249 21.14 8.06 -46.91
N LEU A 250 22.09 8.26 -45.99
CA LEU A 250 22.28 9.51 -45.27
C LEU A 250 22.58 10.67 -46.24
N SER A 251 23.48 10.45 -47.19
CA SER A 251 23.85 11.45 -48.21
C SER A 251 22.68 11.77 -49.14
N LEU A 252 21.89 10.76 -49.52
CA LEU A 252 20.67 10.93 -50.30
C LEU A 252 19.66 11.77 -49.53
N MET A 253 19.43 11.46 -48.26
CA MET A 253 18.50 12.19 -47.40
C MET A 253 18.97 13.64 -47.20
N TYR A 254 20.27 13.86 -47.00
CA TYR A 254 20.89 15.18 -46.83
C TYR A 254 20.80 16.06 -48.08
N ASN A 255 20.82 15.47 -49.28
CA ASN A 255 20.73 16.24 -50.53
C ASN A 255 19.30 16.33 -51.10
N LYS A 256 18.33 15.60 -50.52
CA LYS A 256 16.95 15.62 -51.00
C LYS A 256 16.28 16.97 -50.74
N GLU A 257 15.84 17.65 -51.79
CA GLU A 257 15.00 18.84 -51.66
C GLU A 257 13.53 18.43 -51.50
N PHE A 258 12.91 18.91 -50.43
CA PHE A 258 11.48 18.72 -50.21
C PHE A 258 10.73 19.97 -50.67
N THR A 259 9.75 19.77 -51.56
CA THR A 259 8.85 20.85 -52.04
C THR A 259 7.97 21.40 -50.90
N ILE A 260 7.74 20.60 -49.86
CA ILE A 260 6.94 20.98 -48.69
C ILE A 260 7.87 21.58 -47.62
N ARG A 261 7.68 22.87 -47.33
CA ARG A 261 8.49 23.65 -46.40
C ARG A 261 8.69 23.00 -45.01
N ARG A 262 7.63 22.43 -44.42
CA ARG A 262 7.71 21.76 -43.10
C ARG A 262 8.68 20.58 -43.08
N LEU A 263 8.75 19.81 -44.17
CA LEU A 263 9.67 18.67 -44.28
C LEU A 263 11.12 19.14 -44.47
N GLN A 264 11.32 20.23 -45.20
CA GLN A 264 12.63 20.86 -45.36
C GLN A 264 13.18 21.38 -44.02
N GLU A 265 12.32 21.96 -43.16
CA GLU A 265 12.70 22.43 -41.81
C GLU A 265 13.05 21.25 -40.87
N THR A 266 12.32 20.13 -40.98
CA THR A 266 12.56 18.94 -40.14
C THR A 266 13.85 18.21 -40.53
N LYS A 267 14.23 18.27 -41.81
CA LYS A 267 15.46 17.65 -42.33
C LYS A 267 16.72 18.14 -41.60
N GLY A 268 16.84 19.45 -41.35
CA GLY A 268 18.01 20.01 -40.65
C GLY A 268 18.17 19.52 -39.21
N VAL A 269 17.06 19.28 -38.50
CA VAL A 269 17.07 18.78 -37.12
C VAL A 269 17.54 17.32 -37.05
N CYS A 270 17.19 16.51 -38.06
CA CYS A 270 17.61 15.11 -38.13
C CYS A 270 19.09 14.94 -38.52
N THR A 271 19.70 15.91 -39.18
CA THR A 271 21.11 15.83 -39.61
C THR A 271 22.09 16.41 -38.60
N ASP A 272 21.69 17.42 -37.81
CA ASP A 272 22.56 18.05 -36.79
C ASP A 272 22.65 17.28 -35.46
N SER A 273 21.74 16.34 -35.19
CA SER A 273 21.70 15.60 -33.92
C SER A 273 22.67 14.40 -33.82
N THR A 274 23.56 14.25 -34.81
CA THR A 274 24.51 13.14 -34.97
C THR A 274 25.98 13.54 -34.94
N LEU A 275 26.30 14.81 -34.63
CA LEU A 275 27.67 15.30 -34.40
C LEU A 275 27.98 15.44 -32.91
#